data_AF-A0A662C5N9-F1
#
_entry.id   AF-A0A662C5N9-F1
#
_cell.length_a   1.000
_cell.length_b   1.000
_cell.length_c   1.000
_cell.angle_alpha   90.00
_cell.angle_beta   90.00
_cell.angle_gamma   90.00
#
_symmetry.space_group_name_H-M   'P 1'
#
loop_
_entity.id
_entity.type
_entity.pdbx_description
1 polymer ?
#
loop_
_entity_poly.entity_id
_entity_poly.type
_entity_poly.pdbx_seq_one_letter_code
_entity_poly.pdbx_strand_id
1 'polypeptide(L)'
;MSLWLQSLAFSLNQSKNDFELKAKCILSHLSMDIPRSWWEQALVENNVRNSHAKLIHDLRNELLTTSESEPIGKIDTGLLIALAYIDKQGEFPKFGSSDSPYSVEEYLANAKKNFESRPELKKIANLIDNDQS
;
A
#
# COMPACT_ATOMS: atom_id res chain seq x y z
N MET A 1 11.09 -11.92 -11.27
CA MET A 1 9.96 -11.01 -10.97
C MET A 1 8.87 -11.81 -10.28
N SER A 2 8.25 -11.28 -9.22
CA SER A 2 7.12 -11.96 -8.57
C SER A 2 5.85 -11.79 -9.41
N LEU A 3 4.91 -12.74 -9.29
CA LEU A 3 3.59 -12.65 -9.93
C LEU A 3 2.82 -11.40 -9.46
N TRP A 4 3.00 -11.01 -8.19
CA TRP A 4 2.43 -9.78 -7.64
C TRP A 4 2.93 -8.53 -8.37
N LEU A 5 4.24 -8.42 -8.64
CA LEU A 5 4.81 -7.28 -9.36
C LEU A 5 4.33 -7.23 -10.82
N GLN A 6 4.20 -8.39 -11.46
CA GLN A 6 3.65 -8.48 -12.83
C GLN A 6 2.19 -8.04 -12.87
N SER A 7 1.38 -8.47 -11.90
CA SER A 7 -0.03 -8.06 -11.75
C SER A 7 -0.17 -6.56 -11.54
N LEU A 8 0.64 -5.99 -10.66
CA LEU A 8 0.64 -4.54 -10.40
C LEU A 8 1.03 -3.77 -11.67
N ALA A 9 2.11 -4.15 -12.33
CA ALA A 9 2.56 -3.49 -13.56
C ALA A 9 1.51 -3.56 -14.67
N PHE A 10 0.86 -4.72 -14.84
CA PHE A 10 -0.24 -4.89 -15.79
C PHE A 10 -1.42 -3.98 -15.46
N SER A 11 -1.83 -3.93 -14.19
CA SER A 11 -2.94 -3.10 -13.72
C SER A 11 -2.68 -1.61 -13.93
N LEU A 12 -1.46 -1.15 -13.59
CA LEU A 12 -1.05 0.24 -13.80
C LEU A 12 -1.02 0.63 -15.29
N ASN A 13 -0.66 -0.30 -16.18
CA ASN A 13 -0.68 -0.06 -17.61
C ASN A 13 -2.11 0.03 -18.17
N GLN A 14 -3.04 -0.76 -17.64
CA GLN A 14 -4.47 -0.69 -17.97
C GLN A 14 -5.11 0.63 -17.50
N SER A 15 -4.71 1.12 -16.34
CA SER A 15 -5.25 2.33 -15.70
C SER A 15 -4.52 3.62 -16.09
N LYS A 16 -3.72 3.63 -17.17
CA LYS A 16 -2.82 4.75 -17.49
C LYS A 16 -3.53 6.11 -17.62
N ASN A 17 -4.78 6.11 -18.07
CA ASN A 17 -5.58 7.32 -18.30
C ASN A 17 -6.70 7.51 -17.27
N ASP A 18 -6.77 6.65 -16.25
CA ASP A 18 -7.80 6.70 -15.21
C ASP A 18 -7.10 6.75 -13.84
N PHE A 19 -7.07 7.97 -13.30
CA PHE A 19 -6.43 8.30 -12.05
C PHE A 19 -7.03 7.55 -10.86
N GLU A 20 -8.36 7.48 -10.78
CA GLU A 20 -9.04 6.79 -9.68
C GLU A 20 -8.78 5.29 -9.75
N LEU A 21 -8.90 4.71 -10.95
CA LEU A 21 -8.60 3.29 -11.17
C LEU A 21 -7.15 2.97 -10.82
N LYS A 22 -6.21 3.84 -11.20
CA LYS A 22 -4.78 3.67 -10.87
C LYS A 22 -4.53 3.69 -9.37
N ALA A 23 -5.15 4.63 -8.65
CA ALA A 23 -5.08 4.67 -7.19
C ALA A 23 -5.65 3.39 -6.58
N LYS A 24 -6.84 2.95 -7.01
CA LYS A 24 -7.44 1.69 -6.57
C LYS A 24 -6.55 0.48 -6.87
N CYS A 25 -5.89 0.43 -8.02
CA CYS A 25 -4.95 -0.63 -8.35
C CYS A 25 -3.77 -0.68 -7.37
N ILE A 26 -3.18 0.47 -7.04
CA ILE A 26 -2.07 0.52 -6.06
C ILE A 26 -2.57 0.07 -4.68
N LEU A 27 -3.68 0.64 -4.20
CA LEU A 27 -4.21 0.38 -2.86
C LEU A 27 -4.65 -1.08 -2.69
N SER A 28 -5.32 -1.66 -3.69
CA SER A 28 -5.69 -3.08 -3.69
C SER A 28 -4.46 -3.98 -3.65
N HIS A 29 -3.44 -3.73 -4.48
CA HIS A 29 -2.22 -4.54 -4.47
C HIS A 29 -1.46 -4.46 -3.15
N LEU A 30 -1.40 -3.27 -2.53
CA LEU A 30 -0.81 -3.08 -1.21
C LEU A 30 -1.59 -3.78 -0.09
N SER A 31 -2.87 -4.07 -0.32
CA SER A 31 -3.75 -4.76 0.63
C SER A 31 -3.68 -6.29 0.54
N MET A 32 -2.97 -6.84 -0.45
CA MET A 32 -2.78 -8.28 -0.61
C MET A 32 -1.82 -8.87 0.46
N ASP A 33 -1.82 -10.20 0.58
CA ASP A 33 -0.98 -10.92 1.54
C ASP A 33 0.54 -10.80 1.26
N ILE A 34 0.93 -10.45 0.03
CA ILE A 34 2.35 -10.33 -0.34
C ILE A 34 3.02 -9.16 0.40
N PRO A 35 2.54 -7.90 0.30
CA PRO A 35 3.00 -6.80 1.15
C PRO A 35 3.01 -7.12 2.65
N ARG A 36 2.01 -7.85 3.15
CA ARG A 36 1.93 -8.27 4.55
C ARG A 36 3.16 -9.07 4.97
N SER A 37 3.53 -10.07 4.16
CA SER A 37 4.70 -10.91 4.44
C SER A 37 6.01 -10.11 4.49
N TRP A 38 6.13 -9.02 3.71
CA TRP A 38 7.31 -8.15 3.73
C TRP A 38 7.45 -7.43 5.05
N TRP A 39 6.34 -6.89 5.57
CA TRP A 39 6.34 -6.13 6.82
C TRP A 39 6.45 -7.04 8.04
N GLU A 40 5.86 -8.23 7.99
CA GLU A 40 6.08 -9.26 9.01
C GLU A 40 7.55 -9.68 9.08
N GLN A 41 8.18 -9.93 7.94
CA GLN A 41 9.61 -10.23 7.91
C GLN A 41 10.43 -9.04 8.44
N ALA A 42 10.11 -7.82 8.03
CA ALA A 42 10.83 -6.63 8.49
C ALA A 42 10.70 -6.37 9.99
N LEU A 43 9.55 -6.71 10.58
CA LEU A 43 9.33 -6.63 12.02
C LEU A 43 10.18 -7.67 12.78
N VAL A 44 10.32 -8.88 12.24
CA VAL A 44 11.14 -9.96 12.82
C VAL A 44 12.62 -9.64 12.71
N GLU A 45 13.07 -9.19 11.54
CA GLU A 45 14.49 -8.93 11.25
C GLU A 45 14.95 -7.55 11.73
N ASN A 46 14.00 -6.70 12.16
CA ASN A 46 14.22 -5.28 12.48
C ASN A 46 14.99 -4.54 11.36
N ASN A 47 14.68 -4.91 10.11
CA ASN A 47 15.36 -4.41 8.92
C ASN A 47 14.39 -4.43 7.75
N VAL A 48 14.37 -3.37 6.94
CA VAL A 48 13.55 -3.31 5.73
C VAL A 48 14.46 -3.54 4.53
N ARG A 49 14.07 -4.45 3.63
CA ARG A 49 14.82 -4.63 2.38
C ARG A 49 14.70 -3.37 1.53
N ASN A 50 15.82 -2.85 1.04
CA ASN A 50 15.87 -1.61 0.24
C ASN A 50 14.95 -1.66 -0.98
N SER A 51 14.77 -2.83 -1.59
CA SER A 51 13.83 -3.02 -2.70
C SER A 51 12.37 -2.79 -2.32
N HIS A 52 11.97 -3.19 -1.11
CA HIS A 52 10.60 -2.97 -0.59
C HIS A 52 10.40 -1.51 -0.19
N ALA A 53 11.39 -0.90 0.47
CA ALA A 53 11.37 0.53 0.82
C ALA A 53 11.23 1.40 -0.44
N LYS A 54 12.10 1.16 -1.45
CA LYS A 54 12.05 1.87 -2.72
C LYS A 54 10.71 1.70 -3.43
N LEU A 55 10.18 0.49 -3.48
CA LEU A 55 8.87 0.23 -4.09
C LEU A 55 7.74 1.02 -3.40
N ILE A 56 7.75 1.09 -2.06
CA ILE A 56 6.75 1.88 -1.33
C ILE A 56 6.86 3.37 -1.62
N HIS A 57 8.08 3.90 -1.72
CA HIS A 57 8.28 5.28 -2.14
C HIS A 57 7.80 5.54 -3.57
N ASP A 58 8.13 4.66 -4.50
CA ASP A 58 7.72 4.78 -5.90
C ASP A 58 6.17 4.79 -5.99
N LEU A 59 5.50 3.88 -5.28
CA LEU A 59 4.03 3.82 -5.25
C LEU A 59 3.40 5.00 -4.52
N ARG A 60 4.04 5.51 -3.46
CA ARG A 60 3.60 6.74 -2.77
C ARG A 60 3.65 7.94 -3.70
N ASN A 61 4.77 8.10 -4.40
CA ASN A 61 4.94 9.19 -5.37
C ASN A 61 3.92 9.08 -6.48
N GLU A 62 3.67 7.87 -6.97
CA GLU A 62 2.64 7.62 -7.97
C GLU A 62 1.25 8.02 -7.47
N LEU A 63 0.88 7.67 -6.23
CA LEU A 63 -0.40 8.09 -5.64
C LEU A 63 -0.51 9.61 -5.48
N LEU A 64 0.58 10.29 -5.12
CA LEU A 64 0.60 11.75 -4.97
C LEU A 64 0.49 12.49 -6.32
N THR A 65 1.00 11.91 -7.40
CA THR A 65 0.90 12.49 -8.77
C THR A 65 -0.38 12.11 -9.49
N THR A 66 -1.15 11.16 -8.95
CA THR A 66 -2.35 10.59 -9.57
C THR A 66 -3.60 11.48 -9.37
N SER A 67 -3.51 12.73 -8.92
CA SER A 67 -4.70 13.61 -8.85
C SER A 67 -4.47 14.98 -9.48
N GLU A 68 -5.33 15.33 -10.45
CA GLU A 68 -5.32 16.63 -11.12
C GLU A 68 -5.99 17.75 -10.31
N SER A 69 -6.81 17.43 -9.30
CA SER A 69 -7.67 18.41 -8.62
C SER A 69 -7.46 18.52 -7.11
N GLU A 70 -7.20 17.42 -6.40
CA GLU A 70 -6.77 17.45 -5.00
C GLU A 70 -5.90 16.22 -4.72
N PRO A 71 -4.67 16.36 -4.16
CA PRO A 71 -3.88 15.21 -3.74
C PRO A 71 -4.75 14.28 -2.90
N ILE A 72 -4.63 12.97 -3.10
CA ILE A 72 -5.31 11.97 -2.28
C ILE A 72 -4.79 12.11 -0.83
N GLY A 73 -5.31 13.08 -0.08
CA GLY A 73 -4.86 13.47 1.25
C GLY A 73 -3.33 13.55 1.47
N LYS A 74 -2.92 13.53 2.74
CA LYS A 74 -1.54 13.24 3.13
C LYS A 74 -1.38 11.72 3.18
N ILE A 75 -1.05 11.10 2.04
CA ILE A 75 -0.57 9.71 2.05
C ILE A 75 0.86 9.69 2.59
N ASP A 76 1.03 9.09 3.76
CA ASP A 76 2.32 8.81 4.36
C ASP A 76 2.70 7.33 4.21
N THR A 77 3.98 7.04 4.45
CA THR A 77 4.55 5.69 4.37
C THR A 77 3.83 4.72 5.33
N GLY A 78 3.42 5.19 6.51
CA GLY A 78 2.72 4.40 7.52
C GLY A 78 1.37 3.88 7.06
N LEU A 79 0.58 4.73 6.38
CA LEU A 79 -0.69 4.34 5.78
C LEU A 79 -0.50 3.27 4.71
N LEU A 80 0.52 3.40 3.85
CA LEU A 80 0.78 2.40 2.80
C LEU A 80 1.21 1.05 3.36
N ILE A 81 1.99 1.04 4.44
CA ILE A 81 2.34 -0.19 5.16
C ILE A 81 1.09 -0.82 5.79
N ALA A 82 0.21 0.00 6.39
CA ALA A 82 -0.98 -0.46 7.08
C ALA A 82 -2.04 -1.08 6.15
N LEU A 83 -2.05 -0.72 4.86
CA LEU A 83 -2.93 -1.35 3.85
C LEU A 83 -2.78 -2.88 3.84
N ALA A 84 -1.57 -3.39 4.02
CA ALA A 84 -1.30 -4.83 4.04
C ALA A 84 -2.09 -5.59 5.12
N TYR A 85 -2.65 -4.90 6.10
CA TYR A 85 -3.34 -5.47 7.26
C TYR A 85 -4.84 -5.16 7.30
N ILE A 86 -5.40 -4.53 6.27
CA ILE A 86 -6.83 -4.17 6.27
C ILE A 86 -7.73 -5.38 6.00
N ASP A 87 -7.26 -6.35 5.22
CA ASP A 87 -7.99 -7.59 4.98
C ASP A 87 -7.88 -8.54 6.16
N LYS A 88 -9.01 -8.79 6.83
CA LYS A 88 -9.13 -9.81 7.88
C LYS A 88 -9.48 -11.17 7.29
N GLN A 89 -9.08 -12.23 7.99
CA GLN A 89 -9.41 -13.60 7.58
C GLN A 89 -10.93 -13.82 7.65
N GLY A 90 -11.53 -14.25 6.54
CA GLY A 90 -12.96 -14.58 6.46
C GLY A 90 -13.89 -13.40 6.11
N GLU A 91 -13.38 -12.18 5.95
CA GLU A 91 -14.17 -11.04 5.47
C GLU A 91 -14.13 -10.96 3.93
N PHE A 92 -15.31 -10.80 3.33
CA PHE A 92 -15.49 -10.59 1.89
C PHE A 92 -16.55 -9.50 1.64
N PRO A 93 -16.41 -8.68 0.58
CA PRO A 93 -15.30 -8.68 -0.38
C PRO A 93 -13.98 -8.21 0.26
N LYS A 94 -12.85 -8.59 -0.33
CA LYS A 94 -11.51 -8.19 0.14
C LYS A 94 -11.06 -6.91 -0.53
N PHE A 95 -10.36 -6.06 0.22
CA PHE A 95 -9.64 -4.92 -0.31
C PHE A 95 -8.50 -5.36 -1.25
N GLY A 96 -7.81 -6.45 -0.94
CA GLY A 96 -6.76 -7.05 -1.76
C GLY A 96 -7.27 -7.89 -2.92
N SER A 97 -8.26 -7.40 -3.68
CA SER A 97 -8.80 -8.11 -4.85
C SER A 97 -8.93 -7.19 -6.07
N SER A 98 -8.80 -7.76 -7.27
CA SER A 98 -8.90 -7.03 -8.55
C SER A 98 -10.26 -6.35 -8.75
N ASP A 99 -11.31 -6.95 -8.20
CA ASP A 99 -12.70 -6.50 -8.34
C ASP A 99 -13.23 -5.86 -7.06
N SER A 100 -12.32 -5.37 -6.20
CA SER A 100 -12.68 -4.75 -4.94
C SER A 100 -13.67 -3.59 -5.14
N PRO A 101 -14.87 -3.66 -4.52
CA PRO A 101 -15.88 -2.61 -4.69
C PRO A 101 -15.56 -1.35 -3.87
N TYR A 102 -14.55 -1.40 -3.00
CA TYR A 102 -14.24 -0.30 -2.08
C TYR A 102 -13.68 0.93 -2.81
N SER A 103 -14.06 2.12 -2.34
CA SER A 103 -13.53 3.40 -2.81
C SER A 103 -12.14 3.67 -2.24
N VAL A 104 -11.38 4.58 -2.85
CA VAL A 104 -10.05 5.02 -2.38
C VAL A 104 -10.11 5.48 -0.91
N GLU A 105 -11.14 6.21 -0.53
CA GLU A 105 -11.35 6.72 0.82
C GLU A 105 -11.56 5.58 1.82
N GLU A 106 -12.28 4.53 1.43
CA GLU A 106 -12.50 3.35 2.28
C GLU A 106 -11.19 2.59 2.55
N TYR A 107 -10.31 2.45 1.56
CA TYR A 107 -8.96 1.89 1.75
C TYR A 107 -8.18 2.70 2.79
N LEU A 108 -8.12 4.03 2.60
CA LEU A 108 -7.32 4.91 3.45
C LEU A 108 -7.88 5.00 4.87
N ALA A 109 -9.20 5.04 5.03
CA ALA A 109 -9.85 5.04 6.33
C ALA A 109 -9.55 3.75 7.12
N ASN A 110 -9.57 2.59 6.45
CA ASN A 110 -9.24 1.31 7.10
C ASN A 110 -7.75 1.15 7.38
N ALA A 111 -6.88 1.64 6.47
CA ALA A 111 -5.44 1.69 6.71
C ALA A 111 -5.11 2.53 7.93
N LYS A 112 -5.74 3.71 8.05
CA LYS A 112 -5.56 4.60 9.21
C LYS A 112 -5.95 3.93 10.53
N LYS A 113 -7.13 3.28 10.58
CA LYS A 113 -7.57 2.53 11.76
C LYS A 113 -6.55 1.45 12.15
N ASN A 114 -6.05 0.70 11.17
CA ASN A 114 -5.05 -0.33 11.43
C ASN A 114 -3.72 0.26 11.92
N PHE A 115 -3.24 1.34 11.31
CA PHE A 115 -2.02 2.01 11.70
C PHE A 115 -2.07 2.56 13.14
N GLU A 116 -3.22 3.11 13.55
CA GLU A 116 -3.45 3.57 14.93
C GLU A 116 -3.44 2.41 15.93
N SER A 117 -3.98 1.25 15.55
CA SER A 117 -4.04 0.06 16.40
C SER A 117 -2.73 -0.75 16.46
N ARG A 118 -1.76 -0.48 15.59
CA ARG A 118 -0.54 -1.29 15.43
C ARG A 118 0.73 -0.43 15.53
N PRO A 119 1.16 -0.06 16.75
CA PRO A 119 2.32 0.82 16.96
C PRO A 119 3.63 0.23 16.41
N GLU A 120 3.73 -1.08 16.23
CA GLU A 120 4.86 -1.74 15.59
C GLU A 120 5.04 -1.32 14.13
N LEU A 121 3.96 -0.98 13.41
CA LEU A 121 4.04 -0.50 12.02
C LEU A 121 4.70 0.88 11.92
N LYS A 122 4.62 1.69 12.98
CA LYS A 122 5.35 2.97 13.06
C LYS A 122 6.86 2.77 13.02
N LYS A 123 7.36 1.67 13.59
CA LYS A 123 8.79 1.33 13.54
C LYS A 123 9.22 1.06 12.10
N ILE A 124 8.42 0.30 11.35
CA ILE A 124 8.70 0.01 9.93
C ILE A 124 8.65 1.30 9.11
N ALA A 125 7.63 2.14 9.30
CA ALA A 125 7.54 3.44 8.62
C ALA A 125 8.79 4.30 8.86
N ASN A 126 9.24 4.41 10.11
CA ASN A 126 10.45 5.14 10.46
C ASN A 126 11.71 4.51 9.85
N LEU A 127 11.82 3.18 9.77
CA LEU A 127 12.96 2.53 9.12
C LEU A 127 13.02 2.88 7.63
N ILE A 128 11.88 2.91 6.95
CA ILE A 128 11.80 3.29 5.53
C ILE A 128 12.16 4.77 5.35
N ASP A 129 11.59 5.66 6.17
CA ASP A 129 11.81 7.10 6.03
C ASP A 129 13.25 7.52 6.46
N ASN A 130 13.88 6.83 7.41
CA ASN A 130 15.24 7.13 7.88
C ASN A 130 16.35 6.60 6.97
N ASP A 131 16.10 5.53 6.18
CA ASP A 131 17.08 4.98 5.22
C ASP A 131 17.27 5.90 3.98
N GLN A 132 16.76 7.12 4.06
CA GLN A 132 16.88 8.22 3.09
C GLN A 132 17.57 9.47 3.67
N SER A 133 17.99 9.45 4.95
CA SER A 133 18.72 10.55 5.61
C SER A 133 20.24 10.38 5.57
#